data_AF-A0A8S3H058-F1
#
_entry.id   AF-A0A8S3H058-F1
#
_cell.length_a   1.000
_cell.length_b   1.000
_cell.length_c   1.000
_cell.angle_alpha   90.00
_cell.angle_beta   90.00
_cell.angle_gamma   90.00
#
_symmetry.space_group_name_H-M   'P 1'
#
loop_
_entity.id
_entity.type
_entity.pdbx_description
1 polymer ?
#
loop_
_entity_poly.entity_id
_entity_poly.type
_entity_poly.pdbx_seq_one_letter_code
_entity_poly.pdbx_strand_id
1 'polypeptide(L)'
;HVINPTFSSAKLKLMSPLVNGCIEAMLNKISTMTTTQHKEINMYELYKRLTMDVICRCAFGIYTDMQNDINNPYLLKSAEVFKTDADDMLLMRLSNLIPSLARPLHDILFSTAEFRRRLIDAIPFLSNFITELPHLWLMNRVREVVDQRAKSSSDTKERVDLLQLMMDASTADPVIVS
;
A
#
# COMPACT_ATOMS: atom_id res chain seq x y z
N HIS A 1 -11.48 15.35 10.57
CA HIS A 1 -10.30 14.50 10.92
C HIS A 1 -10.73 13.04 10.72
N VAL A 2 -10.57 12.48 9.52
CA VAL A 2 -11.33 11.28 9.07
C VAL A 2 -10.74 9.94 9.57
N ILE A 3 -9.46 9.90 9.96
CA ILE A 3 -8.77 8.63 10.29
C ILE A 3 -9.06 8.13 11.71
N ASN A 4 -9.21 9.03 12.69
CA ASN A 4 -9.37 8.65 14.10
C ASN A 4 -10.65 7.82 14.42
N PRO A 5 -11.84 8.12 13.86
CA PRO A 5 -13.04 7.30 14.13
C PRO A 5 -12.96 5.88 13.55
N THR A 6 -12.11 5.68 12.53
CA THR A 6 -12.00 4.41 11.79
C THR A 6 -11.23 3.33 12.56
N PHE A 7 -10.37 3.71 13.51
CA PHE A 7 -9.61 2.79 14.37
C PHE A 7 -10.24 2.54 15.75
N SER A 8 -11.53 2.86 15.92
CA SER A 8 -12.24 2.51 17.16
C SER A 8 -12.33 1.00 17.36
N SER A 9 -12.38 0.53 18.61
CA SER A 9 -12.44 -0.89 18.95
C SER A 9 -13.60 -1.62 18.27
N ALA A 10 -14.75 -0.93 18.11
CA ALA A 10 -15.90 -1.48 17.41
C ALA A 10 -15.61 -1.73 15.92
N LYS A 11 -14.95 -0.79 15.23
CA LYS A 11 -14.59 -0.92 13.81
C LYS A 11 -13.48 -1.94 13.58
N LEU A 12 -12.48 -1.98 14.46
CA LEU A 12 -11.44 -3.03 14.43
C LEU A 12 -12.03 -4.43 14.62
N LYS A 13 -13.03 -4.57 15.50
CA LYS A 13 -13.73 -5.85 15.69
C LYS A 13 -14.43 -6.33 14.42
N LEU A 14 -14.97 -5.42 13.61
CA LEU A 14 -15.57 -5.77 12.32
C LEU A 14 -14.56 -6.30 11.29
N MET A 15 -13.29 -5.89 11.38
CA MET A 15 -12.21 -6.41 10.52
C MET A 15 -11.59 -7.71 11.04
N SER A 16 -11.88 -8.12 12.27
CA SER A 16 -11.32 -9.34 12.88
C SER A 16 -11.50 -10.60 12.01
N PRO A 17 -12.62 -10.83 11.29
CA PRO A 17 -12.76 -11.98 10.42
C PRO A 17 -11.74 -11.99 9.27
N LEU A 18 -11.37 -10.82 8.73
CA LEU A 18 -10.37 -10.70 7.66
C LEU A 18 -8.98 -11.11 8.16
N VAL A 19 -8.63 -10.64 9.37
CA VAL A 19 -7.36 -10.99 10.03
C VAL A 19 -7.30 -12.49 10.32
N ASN A 20 -8.38 -13.05 10.87
CA ASN A 20 -8.46 -14.48 11.16
C ASN A 20 -8.29 -15.32 9.89
N GLY A 21 -8.91 -14.93 8.77
CA GLY A 21 -8.72 -15.62 7.49
C GLY A 21 -7.28 -15.58 6.98
N CYS A 22 -6.53 -14.50 7.23
CA CYS A 22 -5.10 -14.46 6.94
C CYS A 22 -4.30 -15.40 7.85
N ILE A 23 -4.62 -15.45 9.14
CA ILE A 23 -3.95 -16.33 10.10
C ILE A 23 -4.22 -17.79 9.77
N GLU A 24 -5.45 -18.16 9.45
CA GLU A 24 -5.81 -19.53 9.04
C GLU A 24 -5.04 -19.97 7.79
N ALA A 25 -4.93 -19.10 6.78
CA ALA A 25 -4.11 -19.37 5.60
C ALA A 25 -2.63 -19.63 5.96
N MET A 26 -2.08 -18.85 6.90
CA MET A 26 -0.72 -19.03 7.38
C MET A 26 -0.55 -20.36 8.12
N LEU A 27 -1.48 -20.70 9.01
CA LEU A 27 -1.45 -21.95 9.77
C LEU A 27 -1.54 -23.17 8.86
N ASN A 28 -2.41 -23.13 7.84
CA ASN A 28 -2.51 -24.16 6.82
C ASN A 28 -1.19 -24.32 6.05
N LYS A 29 -0.52 -23.20 5.72
CA LYS A 29 0.80 -23.24 5.09
C LYS A 29 1.87 -23.84 6.01
N ILE A 30 1.90 -23.47 7.28
CA ILE A 30 2.84 -24.08 8.26
C ILE A 30 2.60 -25.59 8.33
N SER A 31 1.34 -26.00 8.52
CA SER A 31 0.98 -27.42 8.62
C SER A 31 1.43 -28.21 7.39
N THR A 32 1.19 -27.70 6.18
CA THR A 32 1.64 -28.35 4.95
C THR A 32 3.17 -28.43 4.83
N MET A 33 3.90 -27.39 5.24
CA MET A 33 5.37 -27.38 5.20
C MET A 33 6.00 -28.31 6.25
N THR A 34 5.43 -28.40 7.45
CA THR A 34 5.96 -29.23 8.54
C THR A 34 5.61 -30.71 8.35
N THR A 35 4.35 -31.02 8.00
CA THR A 35 3.85 -32.40 7.93
C THR A 35 4.23 -33.09 6.62
N THR A 36 4.27 -32.35 5.50
CA THR A 36 4.44 -32.96 4.17
C THR A 36 5.84 -32.78 3.61
N GLN A 37 6.51 -31.68 3.94
CA GLN A 37 7.79 -31.31 3.33
C GLN A 37 8.99 -31.43 4.29
N HIS A 38 8.74 -31.54 5.61
CA HIS A 38 9.77 -31.54 6.66
C HIS A 38 10.84 -30.46 6.46
N LYS A 39 10.41 -29.26 6.06
CA LYS A 39 11.31 -28.12 5.79
C LYS A 39 11.44 -27.20 6.99
N GLU A 40 12.62 -26.61 7.13
CA GLU A 40 12.82 -25.46 8.00
C GLU A 40 11.99 -24.27 7.52
N ILE A 41 11.37 -23.56 8.47
CA ILE A 41 10.47 -22.44 8.18
C ILE A 41 11.18 -21.15 8.59
N ASN A 42 11.40 -20.26 7.62
CA ASN A 42 11.83 -18.90 7.91
C ASN A 42 10.63 -18.09 8.43
N MET A 43 10.56 -17.95 9.77
CA MET A 43 9.49 -17.21 10.43
C MET A 43 9.43 -15.74 10.01
N TYR A 44 10.57 -15.11 9.72
CA TYR A 44 10.61 -13.71 9.29
C TYR A 44 9.92 -13.51 7.94
N GLU A 45 10.19 -14.39 6.96
CA GLU A 45 9.48 -14.34 5.67
C GLU A 45 7.99 -14.64 5.81
N LEU A 46 7.64 -15.58 6.69
CA LEU A 46 6.25 -15.96 6.92
C LEU A 46 5.45 -14.79 7.49
N TYR A 47 5.95 -14.15 8.55
CA TYR A 47 5.31 -12.97 9.15
C TYR A 47 5.27 -11.79 8.19
N LYS A 48 6.31 -11.59 7.37
CA LYS A 48 6.30 -10.57 6.32
C LYS A 48 5.13 -10.77 5.35
N ARG A 49 4.91 -12.00 4.87
CA ARG A 49 3.79 -12.34 3.98
C ARG A 49 2.43 -12.20 4.69
N LEU A 50 2.31 -12.68 5.93
CA LEU A 50 1.09 -12.52 6.73
C LEU A 50 0.72 -11.05 6.90
N THR A 51 1.68 -10.21 7.28
CA THR A 51 1.45 -8.79 7.57
C THR A 51 0.96 -8.06 6.32
N MET A 52 1.58 -8.34 5.18
CA MET A 52 1.16 -7.75 3.92
C MET A 52 -0.22 -8.24 3.47
N ASP A 53 -0.57 -9.50 3.69
CA ASP A 53 -1.91 -10.05 3.39
C ASP A 53 -2.99 -9.38 4.26
N VAL A 54 -2.72 -9.22 5.55
CA VAL A 54 -3.61 -8.49 6.47
C VAL A 54 -3.80 -7.05 6.01
N ILE A 55 -2.73 -6.34 5.63
CA ILE A 55 -2.83 -4.97 5.11
C ILE A 55 -3.67 -4.94 3.84
N CYS A 56 -3.41 -5.82 2.87
CA CYS A 56 -4.15 -5.84 1.61
C CYS A 56 -5.64 -6.08 1.81
N ARG A 57 -6.02 -7.03 2.67
CA ARG A 57 -7.44 -7.34 2.95
C ARG A 57 -8.10 -6.30 3.82
N CYS A 58 -7.51 -5.93 4.95
CA CYS A 58 -8.14 -5.01 5.90
C CYS A 58 -8.12 -3.57 5.40
N ALA A 59 -7.02 -3.11 4.81
CA ALA A 59 -6.92 -1.72 4.35
C ALA A 59 -7.65 -1.52 3.03
N PHE A 60 -7.39 -2.39 2.05
CA PHE A 60 -7.80 -2.17 0.66
C PHE A 60 -8.85 -3.15 0.17
N GLY A 61 -9.29 -4.14 0.96
CA GLY A 61 -10.20 -5.20 0.51
C GLY A 61 -9.67 -6.01 -0.69
N ILE A 62 -8.34 -6.09 -0.84
CA ILE A 62 -7.67 -6.82 -1.91
C ILE A 62 -7.39 -8.24 -1.40
N TYR A 63 -8.01 -9.23 -2.05
CA TYR A 63 -7.82 -10.64 -1.74
C TYR A 63 -6.86 -11.25 -2.76
N THR A 64 -5.62 -11.53 -2.34
CA THR A 64 -4.65 -12.24 -3.18
C THR A 64 -3.91 -13.29 -2.37
N ASP A 65 -3.49 -14.38 -3.03
CA ASP A 65 -2.82 -15.49 -2.37
C ASP A 65 -1.31 -15.25 -2.18
N MET A 66 -0.96 -14.12 -1.58
CA MET A 66 0.44 -13.71 -1.40
C MET A 66 1.20 -14.51 -0.33
N GLN A 67 0.47 -15.30 0.47
CA GLN A 67 1.10 -16.20 1.42
C GLN A 67 1.69 -17.41 0.70
N ASN A 68 1.05 -17.93 -0.35
CA ASN A 68 1.54 -19.05 -1.14
C ASN A 68 2.35 -18.61 -2.36
N ASP A 69 1.97 -17.50 -3.00
CA ASP A 69 2.66 -16.95 -4.16
C ASP A 69 3.76 -15.94 -3.77
N ILE A 70 5.01 -16.38 -3.89
CA ILE A 70 6.21 -15.56 -3.61
C ILE A 70 6.38 -14.46 -4.66
N ASN A 71 5.87 -14.66 -5.87
CA ASN A 71 5.98 -13.72 -6.98
C ASN A 71 4.81 -12.73 -7.03
N ASN A 72 3.99 -12.70 -5.97
CA ASN A 72 2.86 -11.80 -5.90
C ASN A 72 3.32 -10.34 -6.07
N PRO A 73 2.75 -9.57 -7.02
CA PRO A 73 3.21 -8.23 -7.34
C PRO A 73 3.04 -7.25 -6.18
N TYR A 74 2.02 -7.43 -5.34
CA TYR A 74 1.83 -6.61 -4.14
C TYR A 74 2.93 -6.86 -3.13
N LEU A 75 3.31 -8.12 -2.91
CA LEU A 75 4.40 -8.50 -2.00
C LEU A 75 5.75 -7.95 -2.48
N LEU A 76 6.05 -8.12 -3.77
CA LEU A 76 7.34 -7.70 -4.34
C LEU A 76 7.47 -6.18 -4.36
N LYS A 77 6.49 -5.47 -4.94
CA LYS A 77 6.53 -4.01 -5.03
C LYS A 77 6.48 -3.36 -3.64
N SER A 78 5.70 -3.90 -2.68
CA SER A 78 5.74 -3.38 -1.31
C SER A 78 7.10 -3.57 -0.65
N ALA A 79 7.72 -4.74 -0.84
CA ALA A 79 9.05 -4.99 -0.29
C ALA A 79 10.09 -4.03 -0.89
N GLU A 80 9.96 -3.67 -2.16
CA GLU A 80 10.84 -2.71 -2.83
C GLU A 80 10.67 -1.28 -2.28
N VAL A 81 9.43 -0.86 -1.95
CA VAL A 81 9.19 0.42 -1.25
C VAL A 81 9.95 0.44 0.09
N PHE A 82 9.87 -0.62 0.88
CA PHE A 82 10.53 -0.69 2.19
C PHE A 82 12.04 -0.96 2.11
N LYS A 83 12.55 -1.48 0.98
CA LYS A 83 13.98 -1.68 0.73
C LYS A 83 14.70 -0.42 0.27
N THR A 84 13.96 0.60 -0.16
CA THR A 84 14.56 1.88 -0.55
C THR A 84 15.14 2.52 0.71
N ASP A 85 16.40 2.19 1.00
CA ASP A 85 17.10 2.62 2.20
C ASP A 85 17.32 4.13 2.15
N ALA A 86 17.28 4.80 3.30
CA ALA A 86 17.60 6.23 3.40
C ALA A 86 19.02 6.55 2.88
N ASP A 87 19.86 5.52 2.76
CA ASP A 87 21.22 5.56 2.24
C ASP A 87 21.28 5.71 0.71
N ASP A 88 20.30 5.17 -0.03
CA ASP A 88 20.19 5.31 -1.49
C ASP A 88 19.62 6.66 -1.92
N MET A 89 19.13 7.46 -0.96
CA MET A 89 18.68 8.82 -1.23
C MET A 89 19.88 9.78 -1.32
N LEU A 90 20.81 9.47 -2.22
CA LEU A 90 22.01 10.24 -2.56
C LEU A 90 21.64 11.71 -2.81
N LEU A 91 20.52 11.97 -3.49
CA LEU A 91 20.01 13.32 -3.70
C LEU A 91 19.67 14.05 -2.39
N MET A 92 19.12 13.34 -1.40
CA MET A 92 18.84 13.90 -0.07
C MET A 92 20.13 14.10 0.73
N ARG A 93 21.14 13.23 0.59
CA ARG A 93 22.48 13.45 1.16
C ARG A 93 23.20 14.65 0.52
N LEU A 94 23.17 14.77 -0.81
CA LEU A 94 23.73 15.93 -1.54
C LEU A 94 23.04 17.23 -1.16
N SER A 95 21.72 17.19 -0.93
CA SER A 95 20.96 18.34 -0.45
C SER A 95 21.41 18.81 0.93
N ASN A 96 21.89 17.91 1.79
CA ASN A 96 22.44 18.27 3.11
C ASN A 96 23.89 18.79 3.02
N LEU A 97 24.65 18.37 2.01
CA LEU A 97 26.05 18.79 1.79
C LEU A 97 26.17 20.13 1.05
N ILE A 98 25.23 20.42 0.15
CA ILE A 98 25.23 21.64 -0.67
C ILE A 98 23.91 22.38 -0.43
N PRO A 99 23.82 23.21 0.63
CA PRO A 99 22.58 23.93 0.99
C PRO A 99 22.10 24.91 -0.10
N SER A 100 22.97 25.31 -1.03
CA SER A 100 22.59 26.13 -2.19
C SER A 100 21.87 25.34 -3.29
N LEU A 101 22.15 24.03 -3.43
CA LEU A 101 21.50 23.14 -4.39
C LEU A 101 20.23 22.50 -3.80
N ALA A 102 20.10 22.48 -2.47
CA ALA A 102 18.93 21.98 -1.76
C ALA A 102 17.62 22.65 -2.19
N ARG A 103 17.62 23.98 -2.37
CA ARG A 103 16.42 24.74 -2.77
C ARG A 103 15.95 24.38 -4.18
N PRO A 104 16.75 24.50 -5.24
CA PRO A 104 16.30 24.10 -6.57
C PRO A 104 16.04 22.60 -6.66
N LEU A 105 16.71 21.74 -5.89
CA LEU A 105 16.46 20.30 -5.88
C LEU A 105 15.14 19.95 -5.17
N HIS A 106 14.85 20.56 -4.02
CA HIS A 106 13.56 20.45 -3.36
C HIS A 106 12.46 20.98 -4.26
N ASP A 107 12.67 22.16 -4.86
CA ASP A 107 11.73 22.69 -5.84
C ASP A 107 11.59 21.71 -7.01
N ILE A 108 12.63 21.12 -7.57
CA ILE A 108 12.55 20.09 -8.62
C ILE A 108 11.77 18.84 -8.17
N LEU A 109 12.02 18.34 -6.95
CA LEU A 109 11.46 17.10 -6.42
C LEU A 109 9.99 17.27 -5.98
N PHE A 110 9.65 18.43 -5.41
CA PHE A 110 8.30 18.81 -4.97
C PHE A 110 7.56 19.70 -5.99
N SER A 111 8.18 20.06 -7.12
CA SER A 111 7.58 20.97 -8.11
C SER A 111 6.35 20.36 -8.73
N THR A 112 5.41 21.25 -8.99
CA THR A 112 4.10 21.05 -9.60
C THR A 112 4.11 20.05 -10.75
N ALA A 113 2.96 19.38 -10.93
CA ALA A 113 2.73 18.34 -11.93
C ALA A 113 3.23 18.67 -13.35
N GLU A 114 3.31 19.94 -13.72
CA GLU A 114 3.80 20.42 -15.01
C GLU A 114 5.30 20.22 -15.24
N PHE A 115 6.14 20.44 -14.21
CA PHE A 115 7.58 20.21 -14.34
C PHE A 115 7.87 18.72 -14.47
N ARG A 116 7.21 17.89 -13.64
CA ARG A 116 7.27 16.43 -13.77
C ARG A 116 6.87 15.99 -15.18
N ARG A 117 5.81 16.55 -15.75
CA ARG A 117 5.34 16.22 -17.11
C ARG A 117 6.35 16.62 -18.18
N ARG A 118 6.86 17.84 -18.13
CA ARG A 118 7.92 18.32 -19.04
C ARG A 118 9.21 17.52 -18.94
N LEU A 119 9.59 17.08 -17.75
CA LEU A 119 10.81 16.30 -17.52
C LEU A 119 10.66 14.88 -18.07
N ILE A 120 9.48 14.26 -17.89
CA ILE A 120 9.11 12.97 -18.48
C ILE A 120 9.10 13.05 -20.02
N ASP A 121 8.54 14.13 -20.60
CA ASP A 121 8.46 14.32 -22.06
C ASP A 121 9.83 14.63 -22.68
N ALA A 122 10.71 15.33 -21.96
CA ALA A 122 12.05 15.69 -22.43
C ALA A 122 13.05 14.53 -22.38
N ILE A 123 12.88 13.57 -21.47
CA ILE A 123 13.81 12.46 -21.28
C ILE A 123 13.03 11.13 -21.27
N PRO A 124 12.91 10.43 -22.42
CA PRO A 124 12.12 9.20 -22.52
C PRO A 124 12.64 8.07 -21.62
N PHE A 125 13.92 8.10 -21.24
CA PHE A 125 14.49 7.17 -20.25
C PHE A 125 13.85 7.32 -18.85
N LEU A 126 13.54 8.54 -18.43
CA LEU A 126 12.89 8.80 -17.13
C LEU A 126 11.43 8.37 -17.09
N SER A 127 10.75 8.33 -18.25
CA SER A 127 9.35 7.88 -18.31
C SER A 127 9.21 6.43 -17.81
N ASN A 128 10.04 5.53 -18.32
CA ASN A 128 10.07 4.11 -17.91
C ASN A 128 10.53 3.94 -16.45
N PHE A 129 11.49 4.75 -16.00
CA PHE A 129 12.00 4.72 -14.63
C PHE A 129 10.95 5.18 -13.60
N ILE A 130 10.19 6.23 -13.92
CA ILE A 130 9.16 6.77 -13.03
C ILE A 130 7.94 5.86 -12.99
N THR A 131 7.53 5.23 -14.11
CA THR A 131 6.40 4.28 -14.11
C THR A 131 6.68 2.99 -13.33
N GLU A 132 7.95 2.57 -13.22
CA GLU A 132 8.34 1.38 -12.48
C GLU A 132 8.49 1.60 -10.96
N LEU A 133 8.39 2.86 -10.51
CA LEU A 133 8.52 3.18 -9.09
C LEU A 133 7.48 2.42 -8.26
N PRO A 134 7.90 1.61 -7.29
CA PRO A 134 7.01 0.69 -6.57
C PRO A 134 5.87 1.39 -5.84
N HIS A 135 6.14 2.58 -5.30
CA HIS A 135 5.14 3.39 -4.61
C HIS A 135 4.07 3.94 -5.58
N LEU A 136 4.45 4.38 -6.79
CA LEU A 136 3.49 4.87 -7.78
C LEU A 136 2.63 3.74 -8.33
N TRP A 137 3.22 2.58 -8.59
CA TRP A 137 2.47 1.38 -8.98
C TRP A 137 1.42 1.03 -7.92
N LEU A 138 1.82 0.98 -6.65
CA LEU A 138 0.91 0.65 -5.54
C LEU A 138 -0.21 1.68 -5.43
N MET A 139 0.11 2.97 -5.52
CA MET A 139 -0.88 4.06 -5.45
C MET A 139 -1.87 4.01 -6.61
N ASN A 140 -1.40 3.71 -7.82
CA ASN A 140 -2.29 3.55 -8.98
C ASN A 140 -3.24 2.36 -8.79
N ARG A 141 -2.77 1.25 -8.21
CA ARG A 141 -3.62 0.09 -7.92
C ARG A 141 -4.65 0.37 -6.83
N VAL A 142 -4.25 1.04 -5.76
CA VAL A 142 -5.20 1.47 -4.72
C VAL A 142 -6.23 2.45 -5.29
N ARG A 143 -5.80 3.40 -6.13
CA ARG A 143 -6.71 4.35 -6.79
C ARG A 143 -7.72 3.64 -7.69
N GLU A 144 -7.28 2.67 -8.48
CA GLU A 144 -8.16 1.85 -9.32
C GLU A 144 -9.23 1.12 -8.48
N VAL A 145 -8.82 0.54 -7.34
CA VAL A 145 -9.74 -0.13 -6.40
C VAL A 145 -10.77 0.86 -5.83
N VAL A 146 -10.34 2.07 -5.47
CA VAL A 146 -11.25 3.13 -4.99
C VAL A 146 -12.21 3.61 -6.09
N ASP A 147 -11.71 3.84 -7.31
CA ASP A 147 -12.52 4.33 -8.43
C ASP A 147 -13.57 3.31 -8.89
N GLN A 148 -13.22 2.01 -8.91
CA GLN A 148 -14.16 0.93 -9.17
C GLN A 148 -15.27 0.89 -8.11
N ARG A 149 -14.92 1.14 -6.85
CA ARG A 149 -15.86 1.14 -5.71
C ARG A 149 -16.79 2.34 -5.73
N ALA A 150 -16.27 3.53 -6.01
CA ALA A 150 -17.08 4.74 -6.15
C ALA A 150 -18.20 4.57 -7.19
N LYS A 151 -17.93 3.86 -8.29
CA LYS A 151 -18.91 3.57 -9.35
C LYS A 151 -19.89 2.43 -9.02
N SER A 152 -19.55 1.52 -8.11
CA SER A 152 -20.34 0.32 -7.75
C SER A 152 -21.11 0.44 -6.43
N SER A 153 -21.19 1.65 -5.86
CA SER A 153 -21.75 1.99 -4.54
C SER A 153 -23.21 1.58 -4.25
N SER A 154 -23.94 0.95 -5.18
CA SER A 154 -25.31 0.49 -4.93
C SER A 154 -25.43 -0.97 -4.43
N ASP A 155 -24.41 -1.81 -4.57
CA ASP A 155 -24.54 -3.27 -4.35
C ASP A 155 -23.62 -3.85 -3.25
N THR A 156 -22.73 -3.04 -2.65
CA THR A 156 -21.65 -3.54 -1.76
C THR A 156 -21.88 -3.18 -0.29
N LYS A 157 -23.05 -3.45 0.27
CA LYS A 157 -23.37 -3.13 1.68
C LYS A 157 -22.76 -4.09 2.72
N GLU A 158 -22.04 -5.12 2.27
CA GLU A 158 -21.64 -6.26 3.12
C GLU A 158 -20.14 -6.32 3.44
N ARG A 159 -19.27 -5.56 2.76
CA ARG A 159 -17.80 -5.65 2.96
C ARG A 159 -17.32 -4.65 4.00
N VAL A 160 -16.66 -5.15 5.05
CA VAL A 160 -16.11 -4.32 6.12
C VAL A 160 -14.60 -4.22 6.03
N ASP A 161 -14.12 -3.34 5.14
CA ASP A 161 -12.71 -2.95 5.02
C ASP A 161 -12.50 -1.46 5.35
N LEU A 162 -11.25 -1.05 5.60
CA LEU A 162 -10.90 0.29 6.06
C LEU A 162 -11.29 1.37 5.04
N LEU A 163 -11.09 1.10 3.74
CA LEU A 163 -11.49 2.03 2.68
C LEU A 163 -12.99 2.31 2.74
N GLN A 164 -13.82 1.27 2.90
CA GLN A 164 -15.26 1.45 3.02
C GLN A 164 -15.61 2.28 4.25
N LEU A 165 -15.02 1.97 5.40
CA LEU A 165 -15.27 2.74 6.63
C LEU A 165 -14.86 4.20 6.51
N MET A 166 -13.79 4.51 5.77
CA MET A 166 -13.37 5.89 5.50
C MET A 166 -14.31 6.62 4.55
N MET A 167 -14.82 5.94 3.51
CA MET A 167 -15.83 6.50 2.60
C MET A 167 -17.15 6.79 3.34
N ASP A 168 -17.60 5.86 4.19
CA ASP A 168 -18.80 6.03 5.01
C ASP A 168 -18.63 7.19 6.01
N ALA A 169 -17.48 7.29 6.67
CA ALA A 169 -17.18 8.41 7.58
C ALA A 169 -17.14 9.76 6.84
N SER A 170 -16.61 9.80 5.62
CA SER A 170 -16.54 11.02 4.82
C SER A 170 -17.88 11.48 4.25
N THR A 171 -18.89 10.61 4.16
CA THR A 171 -20.24 10.95 3.69
C THR A 171 -21.19 11.28 4.83
N ALA A 172 -20.87 10.88 6.06
CA ALA A 172 -21.68 11.13 7.26
C ALA A 172 -21.50 12.53 7.87
N ASP A 173 -20.43 13.26 7.53
CA ASP A 173 -20.25 14.66 7.93
C ASP A 173 -20.91 15.59 6.89
N PRO A 174 -22.08 16.20 7.16
CA PRO A 174 -22.56 17.28 6.31
C PRO A 174 -21.57 18.43 6.42
N VAL A 175 -21.03 18.86 5.28
CA VAL A 175 -20.26 20.09 5.19
C VAL A 175 -21.19 21.25 5.57
N ILE A 176 -21.18 21.63 6.84
CA ILE A 176 -21.69 22.93 7.27
C ILE A 176 -20.63 23.93 6.81
N VAL A 177 -20.81 24.44 5.58
CA VAL A 177 -20.16 25.67 5.15
C VAL A 177 -20.84 26.79 5.95
N SER A 178 -20.14 27.27 6.98
CA SER A 178 -20.39 28.54 7.64
C SER A 178 -19.27 29.51 7.30
#